data_AF-A0AAJ6NDD7-F1
#
_entry.id   AF-A0AAJ6NDD7-F1
#
_cell.length_a   1.000
_cell.length_b   1.000
_cell.length_c   1.000
_cell.angle_alpha   90.00
_cell.angle_beta   90.00
_cell.angle_gamma   90.00
#
_symmetry.space_group_name_H-M   'P 1'
#
loop_
_entity.id
_entity.type
_entity.pdbx_description
1 polymer ?
#
loop_
_entity_poly.entity_id
_entity_poly.type
_entity_poly.pdbx_seq_one_letter_code
_entity_poly.pdbx_strand_id
1 'polypeptide(L)'
;MFKYDFALGGQYDITPRFSELLAKSIRPKAMLANGHRTVEGLFSTLTSFQNPLGKSIARTSLESFEYTTLVDLFKKQHYSSAFFQGFYADTLAGTMAQKLGFEASYGKRSIKNRRYEENHWGVHDPDLYGFVVEKTKELKKPFIIGINTTTTHDDVVPKGYPIKRFTEDDVLNERLNTFYMSDEATYDFIQKIEKAYPNTVFVLLADHTADILEDTNFHNYLIPFAIYSSKLKPKYIDEFRSQRDIAPTLIDLILGDYHKIAPEFSGKSLLRDNNFFADYYHNGVLGVVKNNIAIETVGDQTNCFDVSDFKLKDISCPDNTSEIKNQIKAFTNIQQELLFKGKTKNFATFR
;
A
#
# COMPACT_ATOMS: atom_id res chain seq x y z
N MET A 1 10.69 4.31 5.93
CA MET A 1 11.37 3.07 5.49
C MET A 1 12.38 3.32 4.37
N PHE A 2 11.99 3.72 3.15
CA PHE A 2 12.93 4.04 2.04
C PHE A 2 14.09 4.97 2.43
N LYS A 3 13.81 5.92 3.33
CA LYS A 3 14.81 6.86 3.84
C LYS A 3 15.97 6.21 4.57
N TYR A 4 15.69 5.14 5.31
CA TYR A 4 16.61 4.62 6.31
C TYR A 4 17.07 3.20 5.98
N ASP A 5 16.20 2.39 5.38
CA ASP A 5 16.40 0.95 5.24
C ASP A 5 17.30 0.57 4.06
N PHE A 6 18.33 -0.21 4.33
CA PHE A 6 19.34 -0.64 3.37
C PHE A 6 18.75 -1.40 2.16
N ALA A 7 17.73 -2.24 2.36
CA ALA A 7 17.14 -3.01 1.27
C ALA A 7 16.39 -2.12 0.25
N LEU A 8 16.11 -0.89 0.65
CA LEU A 8 15.38 0.11 -0.14
C LEU A 8 16.24 1.33 -0.52
N GLY A 9 17.56 1.23 -0.38
CA GLY A 9 18.51 2.28 -0.76
C GLY A 9 18.93 3.22 0.38
N GLY A 10 18.51 2.93 1.62
CA GLY A 10 18.95 3.61 2.84
C GLY A 10 20.29 3.09 3.39
N GLN A 11 20.62 3.49 4.63
CA GLN A 11 21.92 3.23 5.25
C GLN A 11 21.90 2.16 6.34
N TYR A 12 20.74 1.87 6.93
CA TYR A 12 20.61 1.05 8.12
C TYR A 12 19.85 -0.25 7.83
N ASP A 13 20.30 -1.36 8.41
CA ASP A 13 19.59 -2.65 8.34
C ASP A 13 18.51 -2.73 9.44
N ILE A 14 17.45 -1.94 9.26
CA ILE A 14 16.34 -1.80 10.23
C ILE A 14 15.14 -2.70 9.92
N THR A 15 15.07 -3.29 8.73
CA THR A 15 14.03 -4.27 8.37
C THR A 15 14.62 -5.57 7.78
N PRO A 16 15.49 -6.29 8.54
CA PRO A 16 16.12 -7.50 8.03
C PRO A 16 15.11 -8.62 7.72
N ARG A 17 13.97 -8.68 8.42
CA ARG A 17 12.93 -9.69 8.14
C ARG A 17 12.15 -9.38 6.89
N PHE A 18 11.81 -8.11 6.67
CA PHE A 18 11.21 -7.67 5.43
C PHE A 18 12.15 -7.93 4.24
N SER A 19 13.45 -7.71 4.42
CA SER A 19 14.47 -8.04 3.41
C SER A 19 14.46 -9.53 3.04
N GLU A 20 14.35 -10.42 4.03
CA GLU A 20 14.22 -11.86 3.81
C GLU A 20 12.95 -12.19 3.02
N LEU A 21 11.82 -11.55 3.36
CA LEU A 21 10.54 -11.75 2.69
C LEU A 21 10.58 -11.21 1.25
N LEU A 22 11.20 -10.06 1.00
CA LEU A 22 11.34 -9.46 -0.33
C LEU A 22 12.05 -10.40 -1.32
N ALA A 23 13.07 -11.13 -0.86
CA ALA A 23 13.78 -12.12 -1.68
C ALA A 23 12.89 -13.31 -2.10
N LYS A 24 11.83 -13.58 -1.32
CA LYS A 24 10.88 -14.70 -1.52
C LYS A 24 9.54 -14.23 -2.11
N SER A 25 9.44 -12.97 -2.53
CA SER A 25 8.17 -12.35 -2.93
C SER A 25 8.06 -12.07 -4.43
N ILE A 26 6.83 -11.89 -4.89
CA ILE A 26 6.55 -11.13 -6.12
C ILE A 26 6.59 -9.66 -5.73
N ARG A 27 7.51 -8.89 -6.33
CA ARG A 27 7.68 -7.47 -6.02
C ARG A 27 8.17 -6.66 -7.24
N PRO A 28 7.75 -5.40 -7.36
CA PRO A 28 8.36 -4.45 -8.27
C PRO A 28 9.68 -3.91 -7.72
N LYS A 29 10.35 -3.10 -8.53
CA LYS A 29 11.47 -2.25 -8.12
C LYS A 29 11.07 -1.37 -6.95
N ALA A 30 9.94 -0.69 -7.10
CA ALA A 30 9.20 -0.04 -6.02
C ALA A 30 7.75 0.22 -6.47
N MET A 31 6.92 0.60 -5.52
CA MET A 31 5.54 0.98 -5.77
C MET A 31 5.33 2.45 -5.45
N LEU A 32 4.52 3.14 -6.26
CA LEU A 32 4.03 4.48 -5.95
C LEU A 32 2.65 4.41 -5.32
N ALA A 33 2.53 5.03 -4.15
CA ALA A 33 1.27 5.25 -3.46
C ALA A 33 0.33 6.09 -4.35
N ASN A 34 -0.96 5.89 -4.18
CA ASN A 34 -1.99 6.71 -4.85
C ASN A 34 -2.63 7.72 -3.87
N GLY A 35 -1.92 8.09 -2.81
CA GLY A 35 -2.36 9.06 -1.81
C GLY A 35 -1.30 9.37 -0.75
N HIS A 36 -1.66 10.27 0.16
CA HIS A 36 -0.83 10.75 1.29
C HIS A 36 -1.39 10.40 2.66
N ARG A 37 -2.50 9.66 2.68
CA ARG A 37 -3.22 9.32 3.90
C ARG A 37 -3.68 7.87 3.82
N THR A 38 -3.78 7.23 4.97
CA THR A 38 -4.25 5.84 5.09
C THR A 38 -5.55 5.56 4.34
N VAL A 39 -6.53 6.47 4.42
CA VAL A 39 -7.81 6.30 3.72
C VAL A 39 -7.68 6.35 2.19
N GLU A 40 -6.72 7.13 1.69
CA GLU A 40 -6.45 7.25 0.25
C GLU A 40 -5.74 5.99 -0.27
N GLY A 41 -4.75 5.49 0.49
CA GLY A 41 -4.07 4.23 0.19
C GLY A 41 -5.00 3.02 0.26
N LEU A 42 -5.87 2.96 1.28
CA LEU A 42 -6.90 1.92 1.42
C LEU A 42 -7.87 1.95 0.23
N PHE A 43 -8.38 3.13 -0.13
CA PHE A 43 -9.29 3.29 -1.25
C PHE A 43 -8.65 2.77 -2.56
N SER A 44 -7.46 3.24 -2.91
CA SER A 44 -6.82 2.84 -4.17
C SER A 44 -6.42 1.36 -4.18
N THR A 45 -5.96 0.83 -3.04
CA THR A 45 -5.62 -0.60 -2.92
C THR A 45 -6.82 -1.51 -3.13
N LEU A 46 -7.99 -1.14 -2.61
CA LEU A 46 -9.19 -2.00 -2.66
C LEU A 46 -10.03 -1.78 -3.92
N THR A 47 -10.04 -0.58 -4.50
CA THR A 47 -10.90 -0.24 -5.65
C THR A 47 -10.16 -0.23 -6.98
N SER A 48 -8.82 -0.25 -6.94
CA SER A 48 -7.98 -0.04 -8.12
C SER A 48 -8.31 1.29 -8.83
N PHE A 49 -8.57 2.35 -8.07
CA PHE A 49 -8.96 3.67 -8.61
C PHE A 49 -8.18 4.81 -7.96
N GLN A 50 -7.99 5.91 -8.70
CA GLN A 50 -7.37 7.12 -8.21
C GLN A 50 -8.26 7.82 -7.17
N ASN A 51 -7.63 8.40 -6.15
CA ASN A 51 -8.30 9.36 -5.27
C ASN A 51 -8.66 10.65 -6.03
N PRO A 52 -9.57 11.47 -5.50
CA PRO A 52 -9.78 12.83 -6.00
C PRO A 52 -8.46 13.61 -6.02
N LEU A 53 -8.09 14.24 -7.14
CA LEU A 53 -6.77 14.90 -7.23
C LEU A 53 -6.58 15.96 -6.13
N GLY A 54 -5.52 15.81 -5.35
CA GLY A 54 -5.14 16.72 -4.26
C GLY A 54 -6.12 16.73 -3.08
N LYS A 55 -7.09 15.80 -3.03
CA LYS A 55 -8.12 15.72 -2.00
C LYS A 55 -8.29 14.29 -1.52
N SER A 56 -8.81 14.13 -0.30
CA SER A 56 -9.19 12.82 0.19
C SER A 56 -10.59 12.44 -0.27
N ILE A 57 -10.82 11.15 -0.49
CA ILE A 57 -12.18 10.63 -0.65
C ILE A 57 -12.98 10.73 0.66
N ALA A 58 -12.32 10.55 1.80
CA ALA A 58 -12.97 10.57 3.11
C ALA A 58 -13.55 11.95 3.42
N ARG A 59 -14.71 11.97 4.08
CA ARG A 59 -15.47 13.18 4.45
C ARG A 59 -15.97 13.99 3.25
N THR A 60 -16.18 13.33 2.11
CA THR A 60 -16.79 13.93 0.91
C THR A 60 -18.04 13.14 0.50
N SER A 61 -18.86 13.67 -0.41
CA SER A 61 -20.00 12.90 -0.95
C SER A 61 -19.58 11.64 -1.72
N LEU A 62 -18.32 11.54 -2.14
CA LEU A 62 -17.80 10.43 -2.93
C LEU A 62 -17.78 9.12 -2.13
N GLU A 63 -17.56 9.17 -0.82
CA GLU A 63 -17.54 7.96 0.03
C GLU A 63 -18.90 7.24 0.10
N SER A 64 -19.97 7.86 -0.40
CA SER A 64 -21.32 7.31 -0.45
C SER A 64 -21.65 6.61 -1.77
N PHE A 65 -20.77 6.69 -2.77
CA PHE A 65 -20.96 5.96 -4.03
C PHE A 65 -20.63 4.47 -3.88
N GLU A 66 -21.20 3.66 -4.78
CA GLU A 66 -20.87 2.25 -4.87
C GLU A 66 -19.58 2.05 -5.67
N TYR A 67 -18.65 1.31 -5.07
CA TYR A 67 -17.42 0.90 -5.72
C TYR A 67 -17.42 -0.61 -5.87
N THR A 68 -16.94 -1.13 -7.01
CA THR A 68 -16.48 -2.52 -7.02
C THR A 68 -15.18 -2.57 -6.24
N THR A 69 -15.13 -3.38 -5.19
CA THR A 69 -13.94 -3.54 -4.37
C THR A 69 -13.39 -4.95 -4.45
N LEU A 70 -12.10 -5.10 -4.14
CA LEU A 70 -11.44 -6.38 -3.94
C LEU A 70 -12.23 -7.24 -2.94
N VAL A 71 -12.67 -6.65 -1.82
CA VAL A 71 -13.37 -7.36 -0.76
C VAL A 71 -14.74 -7.86 -1.24
N ASP A 72 -15.48 -7.06 -2.00
CA ASP A 72 -16.77 -7.47 -2.58
C ASP A 72 -16.62 -8.64 -3.56
N LEU A 73 -15.56 -8.64 -4.36
CA LEU A 73 -15.26 -9.74 -5.27
C LEU A 73 -14.92 -11.03 -4.51
N PHE A 74 -14.17 -10.95 -3.42
CA PHE A 74 -13.92 -12.09 -2.53
C PHE A 74 -15.18 -12.56 -1.79
N LYS A 75 -16.03 -11.62 -1.37
CA LYS A 75 -17.32 -11.92 -0.73
C LYS A 75 -18.25 -12.72 -1.66
N LYS A 76 -18.28 -12.39 -2.97
CA LYS A 76 -18.99 -13.19 -3.98
C LYS A 76 -18.47 -14.64 -4.09
N GLN A 77 -17.23 -14.88 -3.65
CA GLN A 77 -16.60 -16.20 -3.56
C GLN A 77 -16.68 -16.79 -2.14
N HIS A 78 -17.61 -16.29 -1.32
CA HIS A 78 -17.88 -16.75 0.05
C HIS A 78 -16.74 -16.55 1.06
N TYR A 79 -15.83 -15.60 0.81
CA TYR A 79 -14.84 -15.20 1.80
C TYR A 79 -15.50 -14.42 2.94
N SER A 80 -15.11 -14.69 4.18
CA SER A 80 -15.35 -13.74 5.28
C SER A 80 -14.31 -12.63 5.28
N SER A 81 -14.63 -11.46 5.85
CA SER A 81 -13.70 -10.34 5.86
C SER A 81 -13.67 -9.56 7.18
N ALA A 82 -12.47 -9.17 7.60
CA ALA A 82 -12.29 -8.33 8.80
C ALA A 82 -11.14 -7.34 8.64
N PHE A 83 -11.35 -6.12 9.13
CA PHE A 83 -10.34 -5.08 9.21
C PHE A 83 -9.89 -4.90 10.66
N PHE A 84 -8.58 -4.83 10.88
CA PHE A 84 -7.96 -4.74 12.20
C PHE A 84 -7.08 -3.51 12.28
N GLN A 85 -7.15 -2.79 13.39
CA GLN A 85 -6.39 -1.56 13.57
C GLN A 85 -5.78 -1.50 14.96
N GLY A 86 -4.56 -0.95 15.05
CA GLY A 86 -3.92 -0.69 16.34
C GLY A 86 -4.57 0.47 17.12
N PHE A 87 -5.35 1.31 16.46
CA PHE A 87 -6.13 2.40 17.07
C PHE A 87 -7.62 2.03 17.21
N TYR A 88 -8.54 3.00 17.29
CA TYR A 88 -9.97 2.72 17.40
C TYR A 88 -10.57 2.13 16.11
N ALA A 89 -11.65 1.35 16.24
CA ALA A 89 -12.30 0.68 15.10
C ALA A 89 -13.12 1.63 14.21
N ASP A 90 -13.57 2.76 14.78
CA ASP A 90 -14.43 3.79 14.19
C ASP A 90 -13.64 5.00 13.66
N THR A 91 -12.34 4.84 13.45
CA THR A 91 -11.51 5.81 12.72
C THR A 91 -12.02 5.98 11.29
N LEU A 92 -11.53 7.02 10.59
CA LEU A 92 -11.81 7.19 9.16
C LEU A 92 -11.38 5.95 8.35
N ALA A 93 -10.24 5.33 8.69
CA ALA A 93 -9.76 4.12 8.03
C ALA A 93 -10.70 2.93 8.28
N GLY A 94 -11.13 2.69 9.52
CA GLY A 94 -12.05 1.60 9.84
C GLY A 94 -13.43 1.77 9.23
N THR A 95 -13.98 3.00 9.28
CA THR A 95 -15.25 3.33 8.65
C THR A 95 -15.16 3.17 7.13
N MET A 96 -14.07 3.64 6.51
CA MET A 96 -13.83 3.45 5.07
C MET A 96 -13.68 1.97 4.71
N ALA A 97 -12.95 1.18 5.50
CA ALA A 97 -12.81 -0.26 5.27
C ALA A 97 -14.19 -0.97 5.24
N GLN A 98 -15.07 -0.64 6.19
CA GLN A 98 -16.43 -1.19 6.20
C GLN A 98 -17.27 -0.72 5.00
N LYS A 99 -17.17 0.56 4.61
CA LYS A 99 -17.81 1.08 3.39
C LYS A 99 -17.30 0.39 2.12
N LEU A 100 -16.04 -0.03 2.12
CA LEU A 100 -15.39 -0.77 1.04
C LEU A 100 -15.52 -2.31 1.19
N GLY A 101 -16.49 -2.79 1.97
CA GLY A 101 -16.94 -4.18 1.94
C GLY A 101 -16.45 -5.08 3.09
N PHE A 102 -15.57 -4.61 3.98
CA PHE A 102 -15.19 -5.40 5.16
C PHE A 102 -16.38 -5.62 6.11
N GLU A 103 -16.63 -6.88 6.49
CA GLU A 103 -17.80 -7.25 7.31
C GLU A 103 -17.63 -6.79 8.77
N ALA A 104 -16.41 -6.88 9.30
CA ALA A 104 -16.08 -6.47 10.66
C ALA A 104 -14.93 -5.47 10.69
N SER A 105 -14.94 -4.56 11.67
CA SER A 105 -13.83 -3.68 12.02
C SER A 105 -13.52 -3.82 13.51
N TYR A 106 -12.26 -4.09 13.83
CA TYR A 106 -11.76 -4.21 15.20
C TYR A 106 -10.67 -3.18 15.46
N GLY A 107 -10.58 -2.75 16.72
CA GLY A 107 -9.59 -1.78 17.17
C GLY A 107 -9.11 -2.07 18.59
N LYS A 108 -8.32 -1.16 19.15
CA LYS A 108 -7.64 -1.32 20.44
C LYS A 108 -8.53 -1.73 21.61
N ARG A 109 -9.81 -1.33 21.64
CA ARG A 109 -10.76 -1.73 22.68
C ARG A 109 -11.09 -3.23 22.66
N SER A 110 -10.88 -3.90 21.54
CA SER A 110 -11.05 -5.35 21.39
C SER A 110 -9.84 -6.15 21.92
N ILE A 111 -8.70 -5.50 22.12
CA ILE A 111 -7.43 -6.12 22.51
C ILE A 111 -7.27 -6.06 24.03
N LYS A 112 -7.66 -7.15 24.69
CA LYS A 112 -7.66 -7.27 26.16
C LYS A 112 -6.29 -7.56 26.76
N ASN A 113 -5.52 -8.41 26.11
CA ASN A 113 -4.18 -8.82 26.55
C ASN A 113 -3.15 -8.05 25.75
N ARG A 114 -2.30 -7.28 26.44
CA ARG A 114 -1.29 -6.43 25.83
C ARG A 114 0.04 -6.63 26.52
N ARG A 115 1.10 -6.76 25.73
CA ARG A 115 2.48 -6.92 26.18
C ARG A 115 3.09 -5.57 26.55
N TYR A 116 2.69 -4.52 25.84
CA TYR A 116 3.19 -3.17 26.04
C TYR A 116 2.06 -2.21 26.41
N GLU A 117 2.39 -1.16 27.15
CA GLU A 117 1.47 -0.04 27.36
C GLU A 117 1.17 0.64 26.01
N GLU A 118 -0.08 1.03 25.78
CA GLU A 118 -0.44 1.77 24.55
C GLU A 118 0.06 3.22 24.63
N ASN A 119 0.39 3.80 23.47
CA ASN A 119 0.72 5.22 23.35
C ASN A 119 -0.47 6.02 22.76
N HIS A 120 -0.21 7.27 22.37
CA HIS A 120 -1.22 8.13 21.75
C HIS A 120 -1.80 7.53 20.45
N TRP A 121 -0.99 6.78 19.71
CA TRP A 121 -1.34 6.16 18.42
C TRP A 121 -2.04 4.81 18.55
N GLY A 122 -2.04 4.21 19.74
CA GLY A 122 -2.76 2.97 20.05
C GLY A 122 -1.87 1.86 20.55
N VAL A 123 -2.30 0.62 20.34
CA VAL A 123 -1.50 -0.56 20.72
C VAL A 123 -0.30 -0.72 19.79
N HIS A 124 0.72 -1.45 20.22
CA HIS A 124 1.85 -1.77 19.36
C HIS A 124 1.57 -3.00 18.48
N ASP A 125 2.31 -3.13 17.39
CA ASP A 125 2.09 -4.13 16.34
C ASP A 125 2.13 -5.57 16.89
N PRO A 126 3.01 -5.96 17.85
CA PRO A 126 2.97 -7.30 18.44
C PRO A 126 1.62 -7.63 19.09
N ASP A 127 0.98 -6.66 19.75
CA ASP A 127 -0.30 -6.85 20.44
C ASP A 127 -1.46 -6.89 19.43
N LEU A 128 -1.41 -6.03 18.42
CA LEU A 128 -2.35 -6.07 17.29
C LEU A 128 -2.28 -7.42 16.58
N TYR A 129 -1.10 -7.85 16.15
CA TYR A 129 -0.93 -9.12 15.45
C TYR A 129 -1.28 -10.33 16.31
N GLY A 130 -0.97 -10.31 17.61
CA GLY A 130 -1.41 -11.33 18.55
C GLY A 130 -2.93 -11.46 18.59
N PHE A 131 -3.64 -10.33 18.66
CA PHE A 131 -5.10 -10.31 18.57
C PHE A 131 -5.63 -10.81 17.21
N VAL A 132 -5.02 -10.40 16.10
CA VAL A 132 -5.41 -10.88 14.77
C VAL A 132 -5.28 -12.40 14.67
N VAL A 133 -4.17 -12.98 15.12
CA VAL A 133 -3.97 -14.44 15.12
C VAL A 133 -5.10 -15.16 15.87
N GLU A 134 -5.48 -14.67 17.06
CA GLU A 134 -6.60 -15.25 17.79
C GLU A 134 -7.93 -15.09 17.03
N LYS A 135 -8.20 -13.92 16.45
CA LYS A 135 -9.44 -13.69 15.69
C LYS A 135 -9.54 -14.49 14.41
N THR A 136 -8.44 -14.79 13.73
CA THR A 136 -8.48 -15.65 12.53
C THR A 136 -8.98 -17.07 12.81
N LYS A 137 -8.93 -17.54 14.07
CA LYS A 137 -9.49 -18.84 14.48
C LYS A 137 -11.03 -18.85 14.48
N GLU A 138 -11.63 -17.68 14.62
CA GLU A 138 -13.09 -17.48 14.62
C GLU A 138 -13.64 -17.19 13.21
N LEU A 139 -12.78 -16.79 12.26
CA LEU A 139 -13.19 -16.44 10.89
C LEU A 139 -13.54 -17.68 10.07
N LYS A 140 -14.63 -17.58 9.30
CA LYS A 140 -15.01 -18.61 8.32
C LYS A 140 -13.99 -18.60 7.18
N LYS A 141 -13.40 -19.76 6.87
CA LYS A 141 -12.52 -19.95 5.71
C LYS A 141 -13.35 -20.05 4.40
N PRO A 142 -12.83 -19.56 3.27
CA PRO A 142 -11.64 -18.71 3.16
C PRO A 142 -11.90 -17.28 3.69
N PHE A 143 -10.86 -16.51 3.99
CA PHE A 143 -11.01 -15.15 4.51
C PHE A 143 -10.01 -14.17 3.90
N ILE A 144 -10.39 -12.89 3.90
CA ILE A 144 -9.51 -11.76 3.59
C ILE A 144 -9.48 -10.82 4.80
N ILE A 145 -8.28 -10.44 5.24
CA ILE A 145 -8.14 -9.50 6.36
C ILE A 145 -7.28 -8.31 5.95
N GLY A 146 -7.64 -7.12 6.43
CA GLY A 146 -6.82 -5.93 6.35
C GLY A 146 -6.29 -5.57 7.74
N ILE A 147 -5.03 -5.17 7.84
CA ILE A 147 -4.38 -4.83 9.10
C ILE A 147 -3.71 -3.46 8.94
N ASN A 148 -4.12 -2.51 9.78
CA ASN A 148 -3.53 -1.19 9.86
C ASN A 148 -2.69 -1.09 11.15
N THR A 149 -1.37 -1.12 10.98
CA THR A 149 -0.38 -1.06 12.06
C THR A 149 -0.24 0.35 12.62
N THR A 150 0.41 0.48 13.78
CA THR A 150 0.48 1.75 14.52
C THR A 150 1.85 2.05 15.12
N THR A 151 2.74 1.06 15.21
CA THR A 151 4.04 1.24 15.88
C THR A 151 4.90 2.33 15.27
N THR A 152 4.88 2.46 13.94
CA THR A 152 5.72 3.44 13.21
C THR A 152 5.13 4.85 13.15
N HIS A 153 3.98 5.09 13.78
CA HIS A 153 3.46 6.46 13.97
C HIS A 153 4.17 7.21 15.10
N ASP A 154 4.84 6.48 15.99
CA ASP A 154 5.66 7.05 17.05
C ASP A 154 7.14 7.01 16.67
N ASP A 155 7.93 7.89 17.30
CA ASP A 155 9.39 7.93 17.16
C ASP A 155 10.09 7.16 18.27
N VAL A 156 9.34 6.61 19.23
CA VAL A 156 9.88 5.81 20.36
C VAL A 156 9.18 4.46 20.49
N VAL A 157 9.94 3.44 20.89
CA VAL A 157 9.40 2.12 21.24
C VAL A 157 8.82 2.12 22.66
N PRO A 158 7.91 1.19 23.01
CA PRO A 158 7.39 1.13 24.36
C PRO A 158 8.44 0.77 25.39
N LYS A 159 8.23 1.22 26.63
CA LYS A 159 9.07 0.86 27.78
C LYS A 159 9.22 -0.65 27.90
N GLY A 160 10.46 -1.11 28.03
CA GLY A 160 10.79 -2.54 28.16
C GLY A 160 11.01 -3.26 26.83
N TYR A 161 10.84 -2.60 25.68
CA TYR A 161 11.31 -3.14 24.41
C TYR A 161 12.85 -3.08 24.33
N PRO A 162 13.53 -4.16 23.89
CA PRO A 162 14.99 -4.15 23.76
C PRO A 162 15.46 -3.27 22.60
N ILE A 163 16.25 -2.24 22.90
CA ILE A 163 16.83 -1.32 21.91
C ILE A 163 18.08 -1.93 21.26
N LYS A 164 18.12 -1.89 19.93
CA LYS A 164 19.32 -2.15 19.13
C LYS A 164 20.02 -0.82 18.80
N ARG A 165 21.35 -0.81 18.82
CA ARG A 165 22.15 0.36 18.41
C ARG A 165 22.43 0.30 16.92
N PHE A 166 21.82 1.20 16.15
CA PHE A 166 22.01 1.38 14.71
C PHE A 166 22.84 2.61 14.37
N THR A 167 22.80 3.64 15.23
CA THR A 167 23.49 4.92 15.03
C THR A 167 23.82 5.55 16.39
N GLU A 168 24.78 6.48 16.40
CA GLU A 168 25.18 7.22 17.60
C GLU A 168 24.22 8.37 17.97
N ASP A 169 23.35 8.77 17.04
CA ASP A 169 22.27 9.73 17.31
C ASP A 169 21.13 9.03 18.06
N ASP A 170 20.97 9.35 19.35
CA ASP A 170 19.98 8.70 20.22
C ASP A 170 18.54 8.90 19.73
N VAL A 171 18.19 10.08 19.22
CA VAL A 171 16.84 10.39 18.73
C VAL A 171 16.55 9.59 17.47
N LEU A 172 17.48 9.58 16.53
CA LEU A 172 17.34 8.77 15.32
C LEU A 172 17.32 7.28 15.68
N ASN A 173 18.14 6.83 16.63
CA ASN A 173 18.21 5.43 17.03
C ASN A 173 16.88 4.93 17.60
N GLU A 174 16.19 5.71 18.43
CA GLU A 174 14.83 5.39 18.90
C GLU A 174 13.86 5.18 17.74
N ARG A 175 13.84 6.13 16.78
CA ARG A 175 13.00 6.02 15.59
C ARG A 175 13.33 4.81 14.73
N LEU A 176 14.61 4.48 14.56
CA LEU A 176 15.03 3.27 13.83
C LEU A 176 14.54 1.99 14.53
N ASN A 177 14.45 1.99 15.86
CA ASN A 177 13.92 0.87 16.63
C ASN A 177 12.40 0.70 16.48
N THR A 178 11.63 1.75 16.18
CA THR A 178 10.18 1.58 15.90
C THR A 178 9.95 0.81 14.61
N PHE A 179 10.76 1.07 13.57
CA PHE A 179 10.76 0.27 12.34
C PHE A 179 11.20 -1.18 12.58
N TYR A 180 12.28 -1.38 13.35
CA TYR A 180 12.78 -2.72 13.67
C TYR A 180 11.76 -3.55 14.49
N MET A 181 11.06 -2.90 15.43
CA MET A 181 9.98 -3.52 16.18
C MET A 181 8.82 -3.95 15.28
N SER A 182 8.42 -3.09 14.34
CA SER A 182 7.36 -3.40 13.37
C SER A 182 7.76 -4.57 12.47
N ASP A 183 9.01 -4.57 11.97
CA ASP A 183 9.59 -5.63 11.14
C ASP A 183 9.54 -7.02 11.81
N GLU A 184 10.06 -7.13 13.04
CA GLU A 184 10.02 -8.38 13.80
C GLU A 184 8.58 -8.82 14.10
N ALA A 185 7.69 -7.88 14.45
CA ALA A 185 6.28 -8.18 14.74
C ALA A 185 5.55 -8.71 13.50
N THR A 186 5.76 -8.10 12.33
CA THR A 186 5.20 -8.53 11.05
C THR A 186 5.71 -9.91 10.66
N TYR A 187 7.01 -10.18 10.83
CA TYR A 187 7.57 -11.50 10.53
C TYR A 187 6.98 -12.60 11.42
N ASP A 188 6.93 -12.37 12.73
CA ASP A 188 6.32 -13.29 13.70
C ASP A 188 4.85 -13.59 13.35
N PHE A 189 4.11 -12.56 12.93
CA PHE A 189 2.74 -12.70 12.47
C PHE A 189 2.63 -13.61 11.24
N ILE A 190 3.45 -13.36 10.21
CA ILE A 190 3.47 -14.16 8.98
C ILE A 190 3.79 -15.62 9.30
N GLN A 191 4.80 -15.90 10.13
CA GLN A 191 5.16 -17.26 10.52
C GLN A 191 3.99 -18.00 11.20
N LYS A 192 3.29 -17.32 12.13
CA LYS A 192 2.13 -17.90 12.84
C LYS A 192 0.96 -18.18 11.90
N ILE A 193 0.62 -17.22 11.02
CA ILE A 193 -0.48 -17.38 10.07
C ILE A 193 -0.13 -18.43 9.01
N GLU A 194 1.07 -18.41 8.45
CA GLU A 194 1.49 -19.39 7.44
C GLU A 194 1.47 -20.83 8.00
N LYS A 195 1.89 -21.02 9.25
CA LYS A 195 1.78 -22.31 9.94
C LYS A 195 0.33 -22.78 10.11
N ALA A 196 -0.59 -21.87 10.45
CA ALA A 196 -2.00 -22.20 10.68
C ALA A 196 -2.83 -22.28 9.37
N TYR A 197 -2.42 -21.55 8.33
CA TYR A 197 -3.12 -21.35 7.07
C TYR A 197 -2.09 -21.37 5.91
N PRO A 198 -1.61 -22.56 5.49
CA PRO A 198 -0.49 -22.68 4.55
C PRO A 198 -0.79 -22.25 3.10
N ASN A 199 -2.05 -21.87 2.80
CA ASN A 199 -2.48 -21.35 1.51
C ASN A 199 -2.78 -19.84 1.57
N THR A 200 -2.21 -19.13 2.55
CA THR A 200 -2.37 -17.68 2.69
C THR A 200 -1.41 -16.94 1.75
N VAL A 201 -1.93 -15.88 1.12
CA VAL A 201 -1.16 -14.85 0.43
C VAL A 201 -1.07 -13.63 1.34
N PHE A 202 0.14 -13.17 1.60
CA PHE A 202 0.42 -11.97 2.35
C PHE A 202 0.75 -10.83 1.39
N VAL A 203 0.14 -9.67 1.63
CA VAL A 203 0.39 -8.44 0.88
C VAL A 203 0.92 -7.42 1.86
N LEU A 204 2.21 -7.12 1.74
CA LEU A 204 2.92 -6.19 2.60
C LEU A 204 3.08 -4.89 1.83
N LEU A 205 2.58 -3.79 2.40
CA LEU A 205 2.67 -2.47 1.80
C LEU A 205 2.68 -1.39 2.87
N ALA A 206 3.33 -0.27 2.59
CA ALA A 206 2.97 0.97 3.27
C ALA A 206 1.75 1.61 2.57
N ASP A 207 0.94 2.32 3.33
CA ASP A 207 -0.22 3.06 2.82
C ASP A 207 0.19 4.36 2.12
N HIS A 208 1.17 5.07 2.67
CA HIS A 208 1.80 6.28 2.13
C HIS A 208 3.22 6.47 2.70
N THR A 209 3.90 7.56 2.31
CA THR A 209 5.21 7.91 2.85
C THR A 209 5.09 8.82 4.08
N ALA A 210 6.10 8.80 4.96
CA ALA A 210 6.25 9.69 6.09
C ALA A 210 7.72 10.12 6.18
N ASP A 211 7.97 11.40 6.48
CA ASP A 211 9.30 12.04 6.57
C ASP A 211 10.33 11.56 5.54
N ILE A 212 10.34 12.22 4.39
CA ILE A 212 11.16 11.86 3.22
C ILE A 212 12.62 12.32 3.32
N LEU A 213 13.49 11.67 2.54
CA LEU A 213 14.93 11.99 2.40
C LEU A 213 15.13 13.33 1.71
N GLU A 214 14.36 13.54 0.65
CA GLU A 214 14.42 14.68 -0.26
C GLU A 214 12.97 15.08 -0.54
N ASP A 215 12.62 16.34 -0.26
CA ASP A 215 11.25 16.86 -0.43
C ASP A 215 10.93 17.11 -1.90
N THR A 216 10.79 16.03 -2.65
CA THR A 216 10.42 16.02 -4.08
C THR A 216 9.10 15.31 -4.27
N ASN A 217 8.39 15.62 -5.36
CA ASN A 217 7.09 15.01 -5.61
C ASN A 217 7.21 13.48 -5.79
N PHE A 218 8.23 12.96 -6.47
CA PHE A 218 8.42 11.51 -6.67
C PHE A 218 8.62 10.74 -5.36
N HIS A 219 9.56 11.19 -4.51
CA HIS A 219 9.88 10.50 -3.26
C HIS A 219 8.70 10.47 -2.28
N ASN A 220 7.83 11.48 -2.34
CA ASN A 220 6.59 11.57 -1.55
C ASN A 220 5.60 10.42 -1.79
N TYR A 221 5.77 9.59 -2.83
CA TYR A 221 4.88 8.44 -3.10
C TYR A 221 5.57 7.10 -3.08
N LEU A 222 6.88 7.04 -2.84
CA LEU A 222 7.63 5.77 -2.92
C LEU A 222 7.37 4.88 -1.69
N ILE A 223 6.60 3.79 -1.88
CA ILE A 223 6.18 2.87 -0.81
C ILE A 223 6.68 1.43 -1.02
N PRO A 224 7.04 0.73 0.07
CA PRO A 224 7.49 -0.66 -0.03
C PRO A 224 6.30 -1.54 -0.38
N PHE A 225 6.56 -2.59 -1.13
CA PHE A 225 5.52 -3.53 -1.54
C PHE A 225 6.08 -4.94 -1.77
N ALA A 226 5.37 -5.96 -1.29
CA ALA A 226 5.66 -7.36 -1.53
C ALA A 226 4.39 -8.22 -1.49
N ILE A 227 4.28 -9.18 -2.40
CA ILE A 227 3.32 -10.29 -2.30
C ILE A 227 4.10 -11.55 -1.95
N TYR A 228 3.90 -12.06 -0.74
CA TYR A 228 4.57 -13.25 -0.21
C TYR A 228 3.59 -14.41 0.01
N SER A 229 4.05 -15.62 -0.30
CA SER A 229 3.47 -16.88 0.16
C SER A 229 4.48 -17.99 -0.10
N SER A 230 4.62 -18.95 0.81
CA SER A 230 5.46 -20.14 0.57
C SER A 230 5.05 -20.97 -0.67
N LYS A 231 3.86 -20.72 -1.25
CA LYS A 231 3.37 -21.39 -2.46
C LYS A 231 3.67 -20.63 -3.75
N LEU A 232 4.14 -19.39 -3.67
CA LEU A 232 4.41 -18.56 -4.83
C LEU A 232 5.88 -18.60 -5.20
N LYS A 233 6.15 -18.59 -6.51
CA LYS A 233 7.50 -18.39 -7.01
C LYS A 233 7.82 -16.89 -6.91
N PRO A 234 8.97 -16.51 -6.32
CA PRO A 234 9.37 -15.12 -6.29
C PRO A 234 9.54 -14.57 -7.72
N LYS A 235 9.22 -13.29 -7.89
CA LYS A 235 9.38 -12.59 -9.16
C LYS A 235 9.76 -11.15 -8.88
N TYR A 236 10.96 -10.77 -9.29
CA TYR A 236 11.36 -9.36 -9.31
C TYR A 236 10.95 -8.73 -10.65
N ILE A 237 10.25 -7.62 -10.58
CA ILE A 237 9.83 -6.82 -11.73
C ILE A 237 10.61 -5.52 -11.67
N ASP A 238 11.60 -5.34 -12.55
CA ASP A 238 12.52 -4.19 -12.53
C ASP A 238 11.89 -2.90 -13.09
N GLU A 239 10.70 -2.56 -12.61
CA GLU A 239 9.94 -1.40 -13.00
C GLU A 239 9.11 -0.88 -11.81
N PHE A 240 8.74 0.39 -11.86
CA PHE A 240 7.83 0.99 -10.91
C PHE A 240 6.38 0.53 -11.17
N ARG A 241 5.62 0.30 -10.11
CA ARG A 241 4.19 -0.07 -10.16
C ARG A 241 3.36 0.88 -9.32
N SER A 242 2.06 0.90 -9.52
CA SER A 242 1.16 1.77 -8.75
C SER A 242 0.39 0.97 -7.70
N GLN A 243 0.04 1.60 -6.59
CA GLN A 243 -0.76 0.97 -5.53
C GLN A 243 -2.12 0.45 -6.02
N ARG A 244 -2.73 1.09 -7.02
CA ARG A 244 -3.94 0.60 -7.69
C ARG A 244 -3.75 -0.74 -8.43
N ASP A 245 -2.52 -1.16 -8.70
CA ASP A 245 -2.20 -2.43 -9.38
C ASP A 245 -2.36 -3.64 -8.44
N ILE A 246 -2.56 -3.41 -7.14
CA ILE A 246 -2.67 -4.47 -6.14
C ILE A 246 -3.95 -5.29 -6.32
N ALA A 247 -5.12 -4.65 -6.31
CA ALA A 247 -6.40 -5.36 -6.47
C ALA A 247 -6.45 -6.26 -7.72
N PRO A 248 -6.13 -5.77 -8.93
CA PRO A 248 -6.17 -6.62 -10.13
C PRO A 248 -5.16 -7.77 -10.06
N THR A 249 -3.98 -7.55 -9.47
CA THR A 249 -2.99 -8.61 -9.24
C THR A 249 -3.52 -9.71 -8.33
N LEU A 250 -4.22 -9.36 -7.26
CA LEU A 250 -4.78 -10.33 -6.32
C LEU A 250 -5.96 -11.11 -6.89
N ILE A 251 -6.79 -10.46 -7.72
CA ILE A 251 -7.83 -11.16 -8.48
C ILE A 251 -7.22 -12.17 -9.44
N ASP A 252 -6.21 -11.77 -10.22
CA ASP A 252 -5.49 -12.68 -11.13
C ASP A 252 -4.86 -13.87 -10.39
N LEU A 253 -4.28 -13.59 -9.24
CA LEU A 253 -3.56 -14.58 -8.45
C LEU A 253 -4.50 -15.61 -7.82
N ILE A 254 -5.67 -15.18 -7.33
CA ILE A 254 -6.51 -16.00 -6.45
C ILE A 254 -7.80 -16.45 -7.14
N LEU A 255 -8.42 -15.60 -7.95
CA LEU A 255 -9.71 -15.87 -8.60
C LEU A 255 -9.59 -16.16 -10.10
N GLY A 256 -8.46 -15.80 -10.73
CA GLY A 256 -8.21 -15.96 -12.16
C GLY A 256 -8.38 -14.65 -12.92
N ASP A 257 -8.65 -14.74 -14.22
CA ASP A 257 -8.55 -13.61 -15.16
C ASP A 257 -9.29 -12.33 -14.72
N TYR A 258 -8.53 -11.37 -14.20
CA TYR A 258 -9.09 -10.14 -13.67
C TYR A 258 -9.75 -9.26 -14.75
N HIS A 259 -9.38 -9.42 -16.03
CA HIS A 259 -10.09 -8.72 -17.11
C HIS A 259 -11.53 -9.18 -17.26
N LYS A 260 -11.85 -10.40 -16.85
CA LYS A 260 -13.22 -10.95 -16.87
C LYS A 260 -13.94 -10.71 -15.55
N ILE A 261 -13.22 -10.80 -14.44
CA ILE A 261 -13.81 -10.73 -13.08
C ILE A 261 -14.02 -9.28 -12.62
N ALA A 262 -13.08 -8.39 -12.96
CA ALA A 262 -13.07 -6.99 -12.56
C ALA A 262 -12.60 -6.10 -13.74
N PRO A 263 -13.34 -6.08 -14.86
CA PRO A 263 -12.98 -5.25 -16.02
C PRO A 263 -12.86 -3.75 -15.71
N GLU A 264 -13.54 -3.28 -14.66
CA GLU A 264 -13.55 -1.89 -14.21
C GLU A 264 -12.34 -1.45 -13.38
N PHE A 265 -11.47 -2.38 -12.96
CA PHE A 265 -10.24 -2.02 -12.25
C PHE A 265 -9.27 -1.27 -13.18
N SER A 266 -8.86 -0.07 -12.76
CA SER A 266 -8.02 0.81 -13.59
C SER A 266 -6.54 0.46 -13.54
N GLY A 267 -6.10 -0.21 -12.47
CA GLY A 267 -4.76 -0.76 -12.35
C GLY A 267 -4.55 -1.99 -13.23
N LYS A 268 -3.30 -2.45 -13.26
CA LYS A 268 -2.86 -3.58 -14.07
C LYS A 268 -2.25 -4.68 -13.22
N SER A 269 -2.49 -5.93 -13.59
CA SER A 269 -1.98 -7.08 -12.85
C SER A 269 -0.49 -7.28 -13.10
N LEU A 270 0.30 -7.40 -12.04
CA LEU A 270 1.74 -7.69 -12.09
C LEU A 270 2.07 -9.08 -12.69
N LEU A 271 1.05 -9.93 -12.85
CA LEU A 271 1.18 -11.30 -13.34
C LEU A 271 0.85 -11.46 -14.81
N ARG A 272 -0.05 -10.61 -15.34
CA ARG A 272 -0.63 -10.76 -16.68
C ARG A 272 -0.23 -9.65 -17.64
N ASP A 273 -0.17 -8.41 -17.16
CA ASP A 273 0.08 -7.26 -18.01
C ASP A 273 1.58 -7.01 -18.20
N ASN A 274 1.92 -6.30 -19.27
CA ASN A 274 3.31 -5.96 -19.64
C ASN A 274 3.56 -4.45 -19.83
N ASN A 275 2.51 -3.62 -19.92
CA ASN A 275 2.66 -2.18 -20.15
C ASN A 275 2.13 -1.41 -18.96
N PHE A 276 3.04 -0.90 -18.13
CA PHE A 276 2.71 -0.22 -16.89
C PHE A 276 3.15 1.23 -16.92
N PHE A 277 2.52 2.00 -16.05
CA PHE A 277 2.99 3.28 -15.58
C PHE A 277 2.51 3.42 -14.14
N ALA A 278 3.24 4.20 -13.36
CA ALA A 278 2.85 4.54 -12.02
C ALA A 278 2.72 6.06 -11.93
N ASP A 279 1.64 6.56 -11.36
CA ASP A 279 1.37 7.99 -11.29
C ASP A 279 1.06 8.46 -9.88
N TYR A 280 1.26 9.75 -9.72
CA TYR A 280 1.04 10.50 -8.51
C TYR A 280 0.58 11.91 -8.85
N TYR A 281 -0.07 12.56 -7.89
CA TYR A 281 -0.50 13.94 -8.03
C TYR A 281 -0.16 14.73 -6.77
N HIS A 282 0.79 15.66 -6.87
CA HIS A 282 1.35 16.41 -5.75
C HIS A 282 1.27 17.91 -6.03
N ASN A 283 0.55 18.68 -5.21
CA ASN A 283 0.53 20.16 -5.28
C ASN A 283 0.37 20.76 -6.70
N GLY A 284 -0.53 20.20 -7.52
CA GLY A 284 -0.76 20.68 -8.90
C GLY A 284 0.07 19.98 -9.98
N VAL A 285 1.05 19.17 -9.59
CA VAL A 285 1.91 18.39 -10.47
C VAL A 285 1.30 17.02 -10.71
N LEU A 286 1.03 16.69 -11.98
CA LEU A 286 0.72 15.32 -12.39
C LEU A 286 2.02 14.64 -12.80
N GLY A 287 2.42 13.64 -12.02
CA GLY A 287 3.62 12.84 -12.24
C GLY A 287 3.30 11.47 -12.79
N VAL A 288 4.14 10.97 -13.70
CA VAL A 288 4.09 9.59 -14.19
C VAL A 288 5.49 9.02 -14.29
N VAL A 289 5.68 7.79 -13.83
CA VAL A 289 6.92 7.03 -13.89
C VAL A 289 6.75 5.87 -14.86
N LYS A 290 7.58 5.84 -15.90
CA LYS A 290 7.62 4.78 -16.91
C LYS A 290 9.08 4.55 -17.34
N ASN A 291 9.51 3.29 -17.37
CA ASN A 291 10.88 2.90 -17.76
C ASN A 291 12.00 3.65 -17.02
N ASN A 292 11.88 3.79 -15.69
CA ASN A 292 12.78 4.59 -14.84
C ASN A 292 12.82 6.09 -15.14
N ILE A 293 11.87 6.62 -15.91
CA ILE A 293 11.76 8.06 -16.19
C ILE A 293 10.51 8.59 -15.51
N ALA A 294 10.69 9.56 -14.60
CA ALA A 294 9.61 10.35 -14.05
C ALA A 294 9.36 11.57 -14.93
N ILE A 295 8.12 11.79 -15.35
CA ILE A 295 7.67 12.93 -16.14
C ILE A 295 6.68 13.70 -15.28
N GLU A 296 7.00 14.95 -14.95
CA GLU A 296 6.17 15.83 -14.14
C GLU A 296 5.60 16.95 -14.99
N THR A 297 4.29 17.12 -14.96
CA THR A 297 3.57 18.12 -15.76
C THR A 297 2.81 19.10 -14.86
N VAL A 298 3.02 20.40 -15.11
CA VAL A 298 2.25 21.51 -14.53
C VAL A 298 1.79 22.43 -15.66
N GLY A 299 0.49 22.44 -15.93
CA GLY A 299 -0.05 23.10 -17.12
C GLY A 299 0.58 22.55 -18.40
N ASP A 300 1.33 23.40 -19.10
CA ASP A 300 2.06 23.06 -20.32
C ASP A 300 3.53 22.70 -20.09
N GLN A 301 4.09 23.08 -18.93
CA GLN A 301 5.48 22.77 -18.58
C GLN A 301 5.65 21.29 -18.28
N THR A 302 6.81 20.74 -18.64
CA THR A 302 7.12 19.33 -18.47
C THR A 302 8.59 19.17 -18.12
N ASN A 303 8.85 18.52 -16.99
CA ASN A 303 10.19 18.18 -16.52
C ASN A 303 10.35 16.66 -16.51
N CYS A 304 11.54 16.18 -16.83
CA CYS A 304 11.83 14.76 -16.90
C CYS A 304 13.05 14.42 -16.04
N PHE A 305 12.96 13.31 -15.34
CA PHE A 305 13.98 12.86 -14.41
C PHE A 305 14.27 11.38 -14.59
N ASP A 306 15.55 11.00 -14.55
CA ASP A 306 15.97 9.62 -14.35
C ASP A 306 15.81 9.28 -12.86
N VAL A 307 15.04 8.22 -12.58
CA VAL A 307 14.76 7.69 -11.23
C VAL A 307 15.24 6.24 -11.07
N SER A 308 16.17 5.79 -11.91
CA SER A 308 16.69 4.43 -11.93
C SER A 308 17.37 3.99 -10.63
N ASP A 309 17.98 4.91 -9.89
CA ASP A 309 18.60 4.65 -8.58
C ASP A 309 17.80 5.24 -7.42
N PHE A 310 16.48 5.42 -7.63
CA PHE A 310 15.54 6.06 -6.71
C PHE A 310 15.80 7.54 -6.43
N LYS A 311 16.81 8.16 -7.02
CA LYS A 311 17.06 9.60 -6.90
C LYS A 311 16.42 10.37 -8.06
N LEU A 312 16.13 11.64 -7.86
CA LEU A 312 15.59 12.49 -8.92
C LEU A 312 16.76 13.18 -9.65
N LYS A 313 17.07 12.76 -10.88
CA LYS A 313 18.15 13.37 -11.69
C LYS A 313 17.59 14.02 -12.95
N ASP A 314 17.78 15.33 -13.10
CA ASP A 314 17.35 16.07 -14.30
C ASP A 314 17.92 15.46 -15.59
N ILE A 315 17.04 15.24 -16.57
CA ILE A 315 17.42 14.79 -17.92
C ILE A 315 16.64 15.57 -18.98
N SER A 316 17.14 15.53 -20.23
CA SER A 316 16.31 15.91 -21.36
C SER A 316 15.13 14.96 -21.50
N CYS A 317 13.94 15.51 -21.69
CA CYS A 317 12.75 14.70 -21.92
C CYS A 317 12.91 13.82 -23.17
N PRO A 318 12.64 12.51 -23.08
CA PRO A 318 12.66 11.60 -24.23
C PRO A 318 11.64 11.99 -25.30
N ASP A 319 11.85 11.56 -26.55
CA ASP A 319 10.97 11.89 -27.68
C ASP A 319 9.50 11.46 -27.48
N ASN A 320 9.27 10.35 -26.77
CA ASN A 320 7.92 9.84 -26.48
C ASN A 320 7.23 10.52 -25.27
N THR A 321 7.84 11.54 -24.66
CA THR A 321 7.30 12.25 -23.48
C THR A 321 5.89 12.79 -23.75
N SER A 322 5.66 13.39 -24.92
CA SER A 322 4.36 13.96 -25.29
C SER A 322 3.26 12.90 -25.36
N GLU A 323 3.57 11.70 -25.85
CA GLU A 323 2.63 10.57 -25.89
C GLU A 323 2.29 10.11 -24.47
N ILE A 324 3.30 9.89 -23.62
CA ILE A 324 3.12 9.45 -22.24
C ILE A 324 2.32 10.48 -21.44
N LYS A 325 2.64 11.77 -21.59
CA LYS A 325 1.91 12.90 -20.98
C LYS A 325 0.44 12.92 -21.39
N ASN A 326 0.14 12.73 -22.67
CA ASN A 326 -1.24 12.68 -23.15
C ASN A 326 -1.97 11.45 -22.63
N GLN A 327 -1.30 10.30 -22.59
CA GLN A 327 -1.87 9.07 -22.04
C GLN A 327 -2.24 9.23 -20.56
N ILE A 328 -1.34 9.78 -19.72
CA ILE A 328 -1.64 9.94 -18.29
C ILE A 328 -2.72 11.00 -18.05
N LYS A 329 -2.72 12.10 -18.82
CA LYS A 329 -3.78 13.12 -18.74
C LYS A 329 -5.15 12.52 -19.08
N ALA A 330 -5.24 11.75 -20.18
CA ALA A 330 -6.48 11.10 -20.59
C ALA A 330 -6.95 10.08 -19.54
N PHE A 331 -6.05 9.21 -19.07
CA PHE A 331 -6.33 8.23 -18.02
C PHE A 331 -6.86 8.90 -16.75
N THR A 332 -6.16 9.94 -16.28
CA THR A 332 -6.54 10.68 -15.08
C THR A 332 -7.88 11.39 -15.27
N ASN A 333 -8.12 12.04 -16.41
CA ASN A 333 -9.40 12.71 -16.67
C ASN A 333 -10.57 11.73 -16.66
N ILE A 334 -10.43 10.56 -17.29
CA ILE A 334 -11.47 9.51 -17.28
C ILE A 334 -11.72 9.04 -15.85
N GLN A 335 -10.67 8.77 -15.07
CA GLN A 335 -10.83 8.36 -13.68
C GLN A 335 -11.55 9.43 -12.86
N GLN A 336 -11.09 10.68 -12.89
CA GLN A 336 -11.72 11.75 -12.14
C GLN A 336 -13.19 11.93 -12.57
N GLU A 337 -13.48 11.94 -13.87
CA GLU A 337 -14.85 12.07 -14.37
C GLU A 337 -15.77 10.96 -13.82
N LEU A 338 -15.33 9.70 -13.91
CA LEU A 338 -16.11 8.56 -13.43
C LEU A 338 -16.25 8.56 -11.91
N LEU A 339 -15.19 8.95 -11.17
CA LEU A 339 -15.22 9.07 -9.72
C LEU A 339 -16.27 10.09 -9.26
N PHE A 340 -16.20 11.32 -9.80
CA PHE A 340 -17.10 12.41 -9.41
C PHE A 340 -18.56 12.19 -9.86
N LYS A 341 -18.79 11.33 -10.85
CA LYS A 341 -20.14 10.92 -11.30
C LYS A 341 -20.67 9.66 -10.61
N GLY A 342 -19.88 8.99 -9.77
CA GLY A 342 -20.27 7.70 -9.17
C GLY A 342 -20.43 6.58 -10.21
N LYS A 343 -19.63 6.60 -11.27
CA LYS A 343 -19.69 5.69 -12.43
C LYS A 343 -18.39 4.92 -12.64
N THR A 344 -17.63 4.64 -11.59
CA THR A 344 -16.33 3.94 -11.67
C THR A 344 -16.41 2.59 -12.39
N LYS A 345 -17.53 1.86 -12.27
CA LYS A 345 -17.81 0.62 -13.02
C LYS A 345 -17.71 0.79 -14.56
N ASN A 346 -17.93 2.00 -15.08
CA ASN A 346 -17.83 2.26 -16.52
C ASN A 346 -16.38 2.34 -17.02
N PHE A 347 -15.37 2.28 -16.15
CA PHE A 347 -13.97 2.25 -16.59
C PHE A 347 -13.68 1.06 -17.53
N ALA A 348 -14.46 -0.01 -17.40
CA ALA A 348 -14.41 -1.19 -18.28
C ALA A 348 -14.51 -0.86 -19.79
N THR A 349 -15.14 0.26 -20.18
CA THR A 349 -15.30 0.64 -21.60
C THR A 349 -14.09 1.37 -22.18
N PHE A 350 -13.08 1.69 -21.36
CA PHE A 350 -11.91 2.49 -21.75
C PHE A 350 -10.59 1.70 -21.78
N ARG A 351 -10.70 0.36 -21.75
CA ARG A 351 -9.57 -0.53 -21.52
C ARG A 351 -8.80 -0.91 -22.78
#